data_AF-A0A977L045-F1
#
_entry.id   AF-A0A977L045-F1
#
_cell.length_a   1.000
_cell.length_b   1.000
_cell.length_c   1.000
_cell.angle_alpha   90.00
_cell.angle_beta   90.00
_cell.angle_gamma   90.00
#
_symmetry.space_group_name_H-M   'P 1'
#
loop_
_entity.id
_entity.type
_entity.pdbx_description
1 polymer ?
#
loop_
_entity_poly.entity_id
_entity_poly.type
_entity_poly.pdbx_seq_one_letter_code
_entity_poly.pdbx_strand_id
1 'polypeptide(L)'
;MKIEIIGTDAIPATEELLTIQGLEGCYETVNEVEREAILTIIATIVGIVGGTITIAEQLHKWSQKYQQSSGGAKIEKVLIVAPNGKRLLLKDATVAQIQAILEEK
;
A
#
# COMPACT_ATOMS: atom_id res chain seq x y z
N MET A 1 9.16 -1.93 6.94
CA MET A 1 8.66 -2.00 5.54
C MET A 1 7.95 -0.69 5.21
N LYS A 2 7.85 -0.29 3.94
CA LYS A 2 7.12 0.91 3.53
C LYS A 2 6.11 0.59 2.44
N ILE A 3 5.02 1.34 2.39
CA ILE A 3 4.02 1.29 1.33
C ILE A 3 3.85 2.71 0.81
N GLU A 4 4.21 2.94 -0.44
CA GLU A 4 4.01 4.22 -1.12
C GLU A 4 2.65 4.18 -1.82
N ILE A 5 1.79 5.13 -1.51
CA ILE A 5 0.43 5.26 -2.05
C ILE A 5 0.34 6.63 -2.74
N ILE A 6 0.05 6.62 -4.04
CA ILE A 6 0.01 7.83 -4.85
C ILE A 6 -1.38 7.95 -5.46
N GLY A 7 -1.99 9.13 -5.33
CA GLY A 7 -3.28 9.46 -5.94
C GLY A 7 -4.04 10.50 -5.14
N THR A 8 -5.14 11.00 -5.70
CA THR A 8 -5.97 12.03 -5.06
C THR A 8 -6.64 11.54 -3.77
N ASP A 9 -6.91 10.24 -3.66
CA ASP A 9 -7.51 9.62 -2.46
C ASP A 9 -6.47 8.91 -1.59
N ALA A 10 -5.18 9.26 -1.71
CA ALA A 10 -4.11 8.59 -0.99
C ALA A 10 -4.34 8.59 0.54
N ILE A 11 -4.83 9.70 1.11
CA ILE A 11 -5.11 9.82 2.56
C ILE A 11 -6.16 8.80 3.01
N PRO A 12 -7.42 8.87 2.52
CA PRO A 12 -8.45 7.93 2.98
C PRO A 12 -8.10 6.46 2.65
N ALA A 13 -7.38 6.20 1.55
CA ALA A 13 -6.93 4.84 1.23
C ALA A 13 -5.89 4.34 2.25
N THR A 14 -4.97 5.20 2.67
CA THR A 14 -3.95 4.86 3.68
C THR A 14 -4.58 4.64 5.05
N GLU A 15 -5.53 5.48 5.45
CA GLU A 15 -6.26 5.30 6.71
C GLU A 15 -7.00 3.97 6.74
N GLU A 16 -7.70 3.60 5.65
CA GLU A 16 -8.34 2.29 5.54
C GLU A 16 -7.32 1.15 5.60
N LEU A 17 -6.17 1.27 4.93
CA LEU A 17 -5.11 0.26 4.96
C LEU A 17 -4.60 0.01 6.39
N LEU A 18 -4.44 1.06 7.19
CA LEU A 18 -3.98 0.94 8.58
C LEU A 18 -5.06 0.40 9.53
N THR A 19 -6.31 0.25 9.09
CA THR A 19 -7.34 -0.48 9.85
C THR A 19 -7.29 -2.00 9.65
N ILE A 20 -6.47 -2.49 8.71
CA ILE A 20 -6.28 -3.93 8.49
C ILE A 20 -5.70 -4.56 9.76
N GLN A 21 -6.47 -5.47 10.37
CA GLN A 21 -6.05 -6.17 11.58
C GLN A 21 -4.73 -6.93 11.33
N GLY A 22 -3.74 -6.68 12.18
CA GLY A 22 -2.42 -7.27 12.06
C GLY A 22 -1.41 -6.42 11.28
N LEU A 23 -1.80 -5.25 10.76
CA LEU A 23 -0.86 -4.21 10.33
C LEU A 23 -0.74 -3.13 11.40
N GLU A 24 0.50 -2.86 11.82
CA GLU A 24 0.81 -1.74 12.70
C GLU A 24 1.75 -0.78 11.97
N GLY A 25 1.40 0.50 11.97
CA GLY A 25 2.14 1.50 11.23
C GLY A 25 1.65 2.92 11.46
N CYS A 26 2.39 3.86 10.88
CA CYS A 26 2.03 5.26 10.75
C CYS A 26 2.22 5.70 9.30
N TYR A 27 1.72 6.88 8.94
CA TYR A 27 1.93 7.42 7.61
C TYR A 27 2.39 8.87 7.67
N GLU A 28 3.10 9.27 6.62
CA GLU A 28 3.52 10.65 6.41
C GLU A 28 3.07 11.08 5.01
N THR A 29 2.61 12.32 4.90
CA THR A 29 2.27 12.92 3.60
C THR A 29 3.49 13.60 3.02
N VAL A 30 3.83 13.26 1.78
CA VAL A 30 4.94 13.87 1.04
C VAL A 30 4.32 14.81 0.00
N ASN A 31 4.44 16.11 0.25
CA ASN A 31 4.08 17.12 -0.74
C ASN A 31 5.20 17.23 -1.77
N GLU A 32 5.01 16.62 -2.95
CA GLU A 32 5.84 16.91 -4.11
C GLU A 32 5.36 18.23 -4.74
N VAL A 33 6.14 19.29 -4.54
CA VAL A 33 5.83 20.68 -4.92
C VAL A 33 5.59 20.87 -6.43
N GLU A 34 5.90 19.87 -7.27
CA GLU A 34 5.81 19.98 -8.74
C GLU A 34 4.54 19.36 -9.37
N ARG A 35 3.67 18.68 -8.61
CA ARG A 35 2.40 18.14 -9.13
C ARG A 35 1.24 18.57 -8.24
N GLU A 36 0.72 19.77 -8.48
CA GLU A 36 -0.38 20.41 -7.72
C GLU A 36 -1.69 19.60 -7.57
N ALA A 37 -1.80 18.40 -8.16
CA ALA A 37 -3.01 17.58 -8.13
C ALA A 37 -2.83 16.16 -7.55
N ILE A 38 -1.60 15.66 -7.32
CA ILE A 38 -1.38 14.25 -6.94
C ILE A 38 -0.66 14.18 -5.59
N LEU A 39 -1.32 13.57 -4.59
CA LEU A 39 -0.74 13.35 -3.26
C LEU A 39 0.07 12.05 -3.23
N THR A 40 1.23 12.11 -2.59
CA THR A 40 2.05 10.93 -2.28
C THR A 40 2.05 10.72 -0.77
N ILE A 41 1.72 9.51 -0.32
CA ILE A 41 1.76 9.11 1.07
C ILE A 41 2.69 7.91 1.24
N ILE A 42 3.49 7.96 2.29
CA ILE A 42 4.35 6.85 2.68
C ILE A 42 3.80 6.30 4.00
N ALA A 43 3.19 5.12 3.94
CA ALA A 43 2.85 4.35 5.12
C ALA A 43 4.07 3.51 5.54
N THR A 44 4.55 3.72 6.76
CA THR A 44 5.60 2.92 7.37
C THR A 44 4.97 1.83 8.22
N ILE A 45 5.15 0.58 7.80
CA ILE A 45 4.68 -0.60 8.54
C ILE A 45 5.80 -1.05 9.47
N VAL A 46 5.53 -0.95 10.77
CA VAL A 46 6.47 -1.25 11.87
C VAL A 46 6.24 -2.64 12.46
N GLY A 47 5.04 -3.21 12.27
CA GLY A 47 4.69 -4.54 12.76
C GLY A 47 3.71 -5.25 11.85
N ILE A 48 3.93 -6.56 11.70
CA ILE A 48 2.96 -7.51 11.16
C ILE A 48 2.64 -8.50 12.29
N VAL A 49 1.42 -8.45 12.81
CA VAL A 49 0.94 -9.31 13.89
C VAL A 49 -0.07 -10.29 13.31
N GLY A 50 0.36 -11.52 13.05
CA GLY A 50 -0.48 -12.57 12.47
C GLY A 50 0.20 -13.29 11.29
N GLY A 51 -0.56 -14.13 10.59
CA GLY A 51 -0.08 -14.83 9.40
C GLY A 51 0.01 -13.91 8.18
N THR A 52 1.16 -13.93 7.50
CA THR A 52 1.43 -13.12 6.29
C THR A 52 0.44 -13.40 5.16
N ILE A 53 -0.08 -14.62 5.05
CA ILE A 53 -1.11 -14.98 4.08
C ILE A 53 -2.42 -14.19 4.26
N THR A 54 -2.91 -14.05 5.51
CA THR A 54 -4.16 -13.33 5.80
C THR A 54 -4.03 -11.85 5.46
N ILE A 55 -2.87 -11.26 5.79
CA ILE A 55 -2.58 -9.86 5.46
C ILE A 55 -2.42 -9.68 3.94
N ALA A 56 -1.79 -10.63 3.25
CA ALA A 56 -1.67 -10.59 1.80
C ALA A 56 -3.04 -10.61 1.10
N GLU A 57 -3.98 -11.43 1.58
CA GLU A 57 -5.35 -11.44 1.06
C GLU A 57 -6.09 -10.11 1.30
N GLN A 58 -5.94 -9.52 2.49
CA GLN A 58 -6.56 -8.25 2.83
C GLN A 58 -5.97 -7.08 2.00
N LEU A 59 -4.64 -7.03 1.86
CA LEU A 59 -3.97 -6.06 0.99
C LEU A 59 -4.35 -6.23 -0.47
N HIS A 60 -4.48 -7.48 -0.94
CA HIS A 60 -4.95 -7.74 -2.30
C HIS A 60 -6.37 -7.20 -2.51
N LYS A 61 -7.31 -7.50 -1.60
CA LYS A 61 -8.70 -6.98 -1.67
C LYS A 61 -8.75 -5.45 -1.63
N TRP A 62 -8.00 -4.84 -0.71
CA TRP A 62 -7.85 -3.39 -0.61
C TRP A 62 -7.32 -2.82 -1.94
N SER A 63 -6.27 -3.41 -2.51
CA SER A 63 -5.67 -2.95 -3.77
C SER A 63 -6.68 -3.01 -4.92
N GLN A 64 -7.42 -4.11 -5.06
CA GLN A 64 -8.44 -4.25 -6.10
C GLN A 64 -9.54 -3.17 -5.95
N LYS A 65 -9.99 -2.88 -4.72
CA LYS A 65 -10.98 -1.81 -4.46
C LYS A 65 -10.52 -0.45 -4.97
N TYR A 66 -9.25 -0.09 -4.76
CA TYR A 66 -8.74 1.23 -5.10
C TYR A 66 -8.18 1.34 -6.54
N GLN A 67 -7.70 0.23 -7.12
CA GLN A 67 -7.05 0.24 -8.44
C GLN A 67 -7.95 -0.21 -9.61
N GLN A 68 -9.10 -0.86 -9.36
CA GLN A 68 -10.04 -1.29 -10.41
C GLN A 68 -11.06 -0.23 -10.86
N SER A 69 -10.94 1.03 -10.40
CA SER A 69 -11.90 2.08 -10.77
C SER A 69 -11.62 2.65 -12.17
N SER A 70 -12.25 2.04 -13.19
CA SER A 70 -12.12 2.34 -14.63
C SER A 70 -12.61 3.73 -15.09
N GLY A 71 -12.77 4.70 -14.18
CA GLY A 71 -13.39 6.00 -14.48
C GLY A 71 -12.61 7.23 -13.99
N GLY A 72 -11.37 7.05 -13.55
CA GLY A 72 -10.54 8.10 -12.95
C GLY A 72 -9.89 7.58 -11.68
N ALA A 73 -8.88 6.72 -11.84
CA ALA A 73 -8.25 6.00 -10.74
C ALA A 73 -7.76 6.98 -9.67
N LYS A 74 -8.43 6.97 -8.51
CA LYS A 74 -8.14 7.87 -7.40
C LYS A 74 -6.88 7.49 -6.62
N ILE A 75 -6.43 6.25 -6.83
CA ILE A 75 -5.12 5.73 -6.45
C ILE A 75 -4.44 5.27 -7.73
N GLU A 76 -3.40 5.99 -8.12
CA GLU A 76 -2.65 5.76 -9.36
C GLU A 76 -1.61 4.65 -9.19
N LYS A 77 -1.02 4.55 -8.00
CA LYS A 77 0.07 3.62 -7.71
C LYS A 77 0.10 3.22 -6.26
N VAL A 78 0.34 1.93 -6.01
CA VAL A 78 0.71 1.42 -4.69
C VAL A 78 1.94 0.54 -4.81
N LEU A 79 3.00 0.88 -4.07
CA LEU A 79 4.29 0.19 -4.11
C LEU A 79 4.71 -0.24 -2.70
N ILE A 80 4.86 -1.55 -2.48
CA ILE A 80 5.46 -2.08 -1.26
C ILE A 80 6.98 -2.09 -1.44
N VAL A 81 7.71 -1.57 -0.45
CA VAL A 81 9.16 -1.58 -0.36
C VAL A 81 9.57 -2.36 0.89
N ALA A 82 10.16 -3.54 0.68
CA ALA A 82 10.70 -4.40 1.73
C ALA A 82 11.98 -3.80 2.33
N PRO A 83 12.39 -4.19 3.56
CA PRO A 83 13.60 -3.67 4.19
C PRO A 83 14.88 -3.93 3.38
N ASN A 84 14.95 -5.06 2.66
CA ASN A 84 16.05 -5.39 1.76
C ASN A 84 16.05 -4.63 0.42
N GLY A 85 15.10 -3.70 0.23
CA GLY A 85 14.99 -2.88 -0.97
C GLY A 85 14.23 -3.53 -2.13
N LYS A 86 13.76 -4.78 -2.00
CA LYS A 86 12.83 -5.36 -2.98
C LYS A 86 11.54 -4.55 -3.03
N ARG A 87 10.96 -4.46 -4.23
CA ARG A 87 9.78 -3.64 -4.50
C ARG A 87 8.73 -4.46 -5.21
N LEU A 88 7.47 -4.30 -4.80
CA LEU A 88 6.32 -4.90 -5.46
C LEU A 88 5.28 -3.81 -5.74
N LEU A 89 5.01 -3.58 -7.02
CA LEU A 89 3.86 -2.81 -7.45
C LEU A 89 2.61 -3.68 -7.22
N LEU A 90 1.63 -3.18 -6.46
CA LEU A 90 0.43 -3.98 -6.17
C LEU A 90 -0.53 -4.12 -7.35
N LYS A 91 -0.40 -3.27 -8.37
CA LYS A 91 -1.16 -3.39 -9.60
C LYS A 91 -0.89 -4.76 -10.23
N ASP A 92 -1.96 -5.55 -10.39
CA ASP A 92 -1.94 -6.92 -10.92
C ASP A 92 -1.10 -7.93 -10.10
N ALA A 93 -0.67 -7.58 -8.88
CA ALA A 93 0.06 -8.48 -8.01
C ALA A 93 -0.86 -9.57 -7.46
N THR A 94 -0.38 -10.80 -7.45
CA THR A 94 -1.09 -11.94 -6.84
C THR A 94 -0.93 -11.95 -5.33
N VAL A 95 -1.86 -12.61 -4.62
CA VAL A 95 -1.76 -12.84 -3.16
C VAL A 95 -0.42 -13.48 -2.80
N ALA A 96 0.05 -14.47 -3.58
CA ALA A 96 1.33 -15.13 -3.33
C ALA A 96 2.54 -14.18 -3.44
N GLN A 97 2.54 -13.27 -4.42
CA GLN A 97 3.59 -12.26 -4.54
C GLN A 97 3.54 -11.24 -3.40
N ILE A 98 2.34 -10.84 -2.98
CA ILE A 98 2.16 -9.95 -1.84
C ILE A 98 2.66 -10.64 -0.56
N GLN A 99 2.28 -11.89 -0.32
CA GLN A 99 2.79 -12.66 0.82
C GLN A 99 4.32 -12.74 0.80
N ALA A 100 4.91 -13.08 -0.36
CA ALA A 100 6.35 -13.20 -0.50
C ALA A 100 7.07 -11.90 -0.10
N ILE A 101 6.60 -10.73 -0.54
CA ILE A 101 7.26 -9.46 -0.17
C ILE A 101 7.06 -9.09 1.31
N LEU A 102 5.97 -9.49 1.96
CA LEU A 102 5.75 -9.27 3.40
C LEU A 102 6.70 -10.11 4.27
N GLU A 103 7.19 -11.23 3.75
CA GLU A 103 8.12 -12.14 4.44
C GLU A 103 9.59 -11.74 4.27
N GLU A 104 9.89 -10.80 3.37
CA GLU A 104 11.24 -10.27 3.18
C GLU A 104 11.67 -9.43 4.39
N LYS A 105 12.78 -9.84 5.02
CA LYS A 105 13.36 -9.19 6.20
C LYS A 105 14.46 -8.21 5.84
#